data_AF-A0A2L2Z7B9-F1
#
_entry.id   AF-A0A2L2Z7B9-F1
#
_cell.length_a   1.000
_cell.length_b   1.000
_cell.length_c   1.000
_cell.angle_alpha   90.00
_cell.angle_beta   90.00
_cell.angle_gamma   90.00
#
_symmetry.space_group_name_H-M   'P 1'
#
loop_
_entity.id
_entity.type
_entity.pdbx_description
1 polymer ?
#
loop_
_entity_poly.entity_id
_entity_poly.type
_entity_poly.pdbx_seq_one_letter_code
_entity_poly.pdbx_strand_id
1 'polypeptide(L)' 'QSHLKNMLTDSKFTDVVLKADNEVIPSHKALLAVRSPVFSAMFERDMLESKNGVVEIHDVESKTLNLFLEYLYSGT' A
#
# COMPACT_ATOMS: atom_id res chain seq x y z
N GLN A 1 -3.16 8.98 -19.01
CA GLN A 1 -2.89 7.79 -18.18
C GLN A 1 -2.82 8.23 -16.71
N SER A 2 -3.93 8.24 -15.97
CA SER A 2 -3.91 8.69 -14.55
C SER A 2 -4.92 7.98 -13.62
N HIS A 3 -5.67 6.99 -14.11
CA HIS A 3 -6.74 6.38 -13.31
C HIS A 3 -6.21 5.65 -12.07
N LEU A 4 -5.06 4.98 -12.16
CA LEU A 4 -4.46 4.30 -11.01
C LEU A 4 -3.97 5.32 -9.96
N LYS A 5 -3.29 6.40 -10.35
CA LYS A 5 -2.91 7.46 -9.40
C LYS A 5 -4.12 8.02 -8.64
N ASN A 6 -5.23 8.21 -9.34
CA ASN A 6 -6.48 8.67 -8.72
C ASN A 6 -7.05 7.67 -7.71
N MET A 7 -6.79 6.36 -7.86
CA MET A 7 -7.23 5.36 -6.86
C MET A 7 -6.54 5.57 -5.51
N LEU A 8 -5.28 5.98 -5.49
CA LEU A 8 -4.56 6.29 -4.26
C LEU A 8 -5.15 7.53 -3.57
N THR A 9 -5.47 8.58 -4.33
CA THR A 9 -6.03 9.84 -3.78
C THR A 9 -7.49 9.71 -3.35
N ASP A 10 -8.30 8.98 -4.13
CA ASP A 10 -9.73 8.82 -3.85
C ASP A 10 -10.01 7.79 -2.74
N SER A 11 -9.03 6.94 -2.41
CA SER A 11 -9.14 5.88 -1.40
C SER A 11 -10.34 4.94 -1.57
N LYS A 12 -10.87 4.82 -2.79
CA LYS A 12 -12.03 3.97 -3.12
C LYS A 12 -11.61 2.53 -3.32
N PHE A 13 -12.41 1.58 -2.82
CA PHE A 13 -12.18 0.13 -2.95
C PHE A 13 -10.86 -0.36 -2.32
N THR A 14 -10.38 0.35 -1.30
CA THR A 14 -9.20 -0.04 -0.54
C THR A 14 -9.53 -1.24 0.36
N ASP A 15 -8.60 -2.18 0.44
CA ASP A 15 -8.73 -3.46 1.15
C ASP A 15 -7.54 -3.72 2.10
N VAL A 16 -6.61 -2.75 2.19
CA VAL A 16 -5.52 -2.72 3.15
C VAL A 16 -5.22 -1.28 3.56
N VAL A 17 -4.72 -1.12 4.78
CA VAL A 17 -4.25 0.14 5.33
C VAL A 17 -2.78 -0.02 5.67
N LEU A 18 -1.94 0.84 5.10
CA LEU A 18 -0.54 0.92 5.48
C LEU A 18 -0.39 2.00 6.56
N LYS A 19 0.29 1.68 7.65
CA LYS A 19 0.64 2.65 8.69
C LYS A 19 2.14 2.85 8.69
N ALA A 20 2.56 4.11 8.62
CA ALA A 20 3.94 4.51 8.81
C ALA A 20 3.95 5.72 9.74
N ASP A 21 4.76 5.66 10.79
CA ASP A 21 4.74 6.63 11.89
C ASP A 21 3.32 6.84 12.45
N ASN A 22 2.80 8.07 12.32
CA ASN A 22 1.46 8.45 12.72
C ASN A 22 0.49 8.61 11.53
N GLU A 23 0.91 8.23 10.32
CA GLU A 23 0.06 8.29 9.13
C GLU A 23 -0.58 6.95 8.81
N VAL A 24 -1.80 7.05 8.28
CA VAL A 24 -2.65 5.93 7.91
C VAL A 24 -3.03 6.11 6.44
N ILE A 25 -2.61 5.16 5.60
CA ILE A 25 -2.72 5.26 4.14
C ILE A 25 -3.56 4.08 3.62
N PRO A 26 -4.85 4.30 3.31
CA PRO A 26 -5.67 3.31 2.62
C PRO A 26 -5.08 2.94 1.26
N SER A 27 -5.06 1.66 0.92
CA SER A 27 -4.38 1.12 -0.26
C SER A 27 -5.01 -0.18 -0.76
N HIS A 28 -4.47 -0.72 -1.86
CA HIS A 28 -5.01 -1.86 -2.59
C HIS A 28 -4.02 -3.02 -2.61
N LYS A 29 -4.34 -4.15 -1.95
CA LYS A 29 -3.48 -5.34 -1.86
C LYS A 29 -3.06 -5.84 -3.23
N ALA A 30 -4.01 -5.96 -4.15
CA ALA A 30 -3.75 -6.47 -5.49
C ALA A 30 -2.70 -5.63 -6.25
N LEU A 31 -2.81 -4.30 -6.18
CA LEU A 31 -1.88 -3.41 -6.86
C LEU A 31 -0.49 -3.45 -6.21
N LEU A 32 -0.45 -3.41 -4.87
CA LEU A 32 0.79 -3.52 -4.11
C LEU A 32 1.50 -4.86 -4.37
N ALA A 33 0.77 -5.97 -4.40
CA ALA A 33 1.31 -7.30 -4.68
C ALA A 33 1.91 -7.39 -6.09
N VAL A 34 1.19 -6.91 -7.11
CA VAL A 34 1.65 -6.94 -8.50
C VAL A 34 2.90 -6.08 -8.71
N ARG A 35 3.03 -4.98 -7.96
CA ARG A 35 4.11 -3.99 -8.15
C ARG A 35 5.27 -4.13 -7.16
N SER A 36 5.12 -4.94 -6.11
CA SER A 36 6.16 -5.15 -5.10
C SER A 36 6.19 -6.62 -4.65
N PRO A 37 7.29 -7.35 -4.90
CA PRO A 37 7.41 -8.74 -4.48
C PRO A 37 7.38 -8.89 -2.94
N VAL A 38 7.76 -7.85 -2.19
CA VAL A 38 7.66 -7.83 -0.72
C VAL A 38 6.20 -7.85 -0.30
N PHE A 39 5.37 -6.98 -0.89
CA PHE A 39 3.93 -6.98 -0.61
C PHE A 39 3.24 -8.25 -1.13
N SER A 40 3.66 -8.80 -2.28
CA SER A 40 3.14 -10.08 -2.78
C SER A 40 3.37 -11.19 -1.75
N ALA A 41 4.62 -11.36 -1.30
CA ALA A 41 4.96 -12.37 -0.32
C ALA A 41 4.25 -12.16 1.03
N MET A 42 4.07 -10.90 1.45
CA MET A 42 3.35 -10.54 2.67
C MET A 42 1.87 -10.93 2.59
N PHE A 43 1.20 -10.64 1.47
CA PHE A 43 -0.23 -10.92 1.30
C PHE A 43 -0.53 -12.39 0.97
N GLU A 44 0.37 -13.08 0.26
CA GLU A 44 0.24 -14.51 -0.05
C GLU A 44 0.35 -15.40 1.19
N ARG A 45 1.17 -15.00 2.17
CA ARG A 45 1.45 -15.82 3.36
C ARG A 45 0.36 -15.76 4.43
N ASP A 46 -0.77 -15.10 4.15
CA ASP A 46 -1.91 -14.99 5.06
C ASP A 46 -1.48 -14.55 6.48
N MET A 47 -0.44 -13.70 6.54
CA MET A 47 0.13 -13.17 7.78
C MET A 47 -0.93 -12.38 8.54
N LEU A 48 -0.80 -12.26 9.86
CA LEU A 48 -1.76 -11.56 10.71
C LEU A 48 -2.06 -10.13 10.20
N GLU A 49 -1.06 -9.44 9.64
CA GLU A 49 -1.25 -8.13 9.03
C GLU A 49 -2.21 -8.15 7.82
N SER A 50 -2.19 -9.22 7.02
CA SER A 50 -3.12 -9.42 5.91
C SER A 50 -4.57 -9.66 6.41
N LYS A 51 -4.74 -10.37 7.52
CA LYS A 51 -6.07 -10.68 8.09
C LYS A 51 -6.75 -9.49 8.74
N ASN A 52 -5.97 -8.63 9.39
CA ASN A 52 -6.50 -7.44 10.05
C ASN A 52 -6.65 -6.26 9.08
N GLY A 53 -6.17 -6.39 7.84
CA GLY A 53 -6.23 -5.33 6.83
C GLY A 53 -5.36 -4.12 7.17
N VAL A 54 -4.42 -4.26 8.13
CA VAL A 54 -3.53 -3.19 8.58
C VAL A 54 -2.10 -3.74 8.56
N VAL A 55 -1.22 -3.07 7.84
CA VAL A 55 0.22 -3.36 7.76
C VAL A 55 0.97 -2.19 8.39
N GLU A 56 1.69 -2.45 9.47
CA GLU A 56 2.53 -1.45 10.14
C GLU A 56 3.95 -1.53 9.59
N ILE A 57 4.44 -0.41 9.07
CA ILE A 57 5.77 -0.27 8.47
C ILE A 57 6.56 0.66 9.39
N HIS A 58 7.42 0.08 10.22
CA HIS A 58 8.18 0.83 11.23
C HIS A 58 9.49 1.43 10.71
N ASP A 59 10.04 0.88 9.61
CA ASP A 59 11.38 1.24 9.11
C ASP A 59 11.37 2.32 8.02
N VAL A 60 10.21 2.94 7.75
CA VAL A 60 10.04 3.89 6.65
C VAL A 60 9.22 5.09 7.12
N GLU A 61 9.75 6.29 6.90
CA GLU A 61 9.03 7.54 7.16
C GLU A 61 7.76 7.64 6.29
N SER A 62 6.68 8.19 6.84
CA SER A 62 5.41 8.35 6.13
C SER A 62 5.53 9.03 4.76
N LYS A 63 6.39 10.05 4.66
CA LYS A 63 6.66 10.76 3.39
C LYS A 63 7.33 9.87 2.35
N THR A 64 8.29 9.04 2.78
CA THR A 64 8.98 8.10 1.89
C THR A 64 8.03 7.01 1.43
N LEU A 65 7.17 6.52 2.31
CA LEU A 65 6.13 5.56 1.95
C LEU A 65 5.14 6.14 0.94
N ASN A 66 4.69 7.38 1.13
CA ASN A 66 3.80 8.05 0.17
C ASN A 66 4.43 8.18 -1.21
N LEU A 67 5.70 8.60 -1.31
CA LEU A 67 6.41 8.67 -2.60
C LEU A 67 6.54 7.29 -3.25
N PHE A 68 6.82 6.27 -2.47
CA PHE A 68 6.86 4.90 -2.95
C PHE A 68 5.50 4.43 -3.47
N LEU A 69 4.41 4.72 -2.76
CA LEU A 69 3.06 4.42 -3.20
C LEU A 69 2.70 5.18 -4.47
N GLU A 70 3.03 6.47 -4.56
CA GLU A 70 2.83 7.23 -5.79
C GLU A 70 3.51 6.54 -6.98
N TYR A 71 4.77 6.11 -6.82
CA TYR A 71 5.49 5.35 -7.84
C TYR A 71 4.80 4.02 -8.21
N LEU A 72 4.33 3.26 -7.22
CA LEU A 72 3.63 2.00 -7.46
C LEU A 72 2.31 2.21 -8.24
N TYR A 73 1.59 3.31 -8.00
CA TYR A 73 0.32 3.61 -8.63
C TYR A 73 0.46 4.38 -9.97
N SER A 74 1.51 5.17 -10.17
CA SER A 74 1.80 5.86 -11.43
C SER A 74 2.55 4.97 -12.43
N GLY A 75 3.42 4.08 -11.93
CA GLY A 75 4.39 3.36 -12.76
C GLY A 75 5.50 4.24 -13.35
N THR A 76 5.65 5.47 -12.86
CA THR A 76 6.63 6.49 -13.29
C THR A 76 7.14 7.27 -12.11
#